data_AF-A0A453D7B2-F1
#
_entry.id   AF-A0A453D7B2-F1
#
_cell.length_a   1.000
_cell.length_b   1.000
_cell.length_c   1.000
_cell.angle_alpha   90.00
_cell.angle_beta   90.00
_cell.angle_gamma   90.00
#
_symmetry.space_group_name_H-M   'P 1'
#
loop_
_entity.id
_entity.type
_entity.pdbx_description
1 polymer ?
#
loop_
_entity_poly.entity_id
_entity_poly.type
_entity_poly.pdbx_seq_one_letter_code
_entity_poly.pdbx_strand_id
1 'polypeptide(L)'
;MGFLLLLHVLLAAAAAARAPAAHAWGEEGHFMTCKIAEGFLTNEASAAVKGLLPEWANGELAAACSWPDAVRRQMPWSGSLHFADTPGDCKFSYARDCHGTKGEKDMSVVGGINNYTAALQDPSSPYNRTESLLFLSHFLGDVHQPMHCARIADLGGNTIVVHWYNTTKTNLHKVWDVNVIETALNRFYKDDLSTMINAIKLNLTVSLSIT
;
A
#
# COMPACT_ATOMS: atom_id res chain seq x y z
N MET A 1 -38.69 -12.69 -15.62
CA MET A 1 -37.84 -12.78 -14.41
C MET A 1 -36.36 -12.95 -14.74
N GLY A 2 -35.96 -13.87 -15.63
CA GLY A 2 -34.54 -14.09 -15.97
C GLY A 2 -33.81 -12.92 -16.64
N PHE A 3 -34.48 -12.15 -17.50
CA PHE A 3 -33.87 -10.99 -18.17
C PHE A 3 -33.51 -9.85 -17.21
N LEU A 4 -34.35 -9.59 -16.21
CA LEU A 4 -34.04 -8.61 -15.16
C LEU A 4 -32.84 -9.09 -14.33
N LEU A 5 -32.82 -10.36 -13.92
CA LEU A 5 -31.68 -10.92 -13.17
C LEU A 5 -30.37 -10.81 -13.96
N LEU A 6 -30.38 -11.11 -15.26
CA LEU A 6 -29.21 -10.97 -16.13
C LEU A 6 -28.73 -9.52 -16.22
N LEU A 7 -29.65 -8.57 -16.35
CA LEU A 7 -29.33 -7.14 -16.40
C LEU A 7 -28.73 -6.64 -15.08
N HIS A 8 -29.25 -7.09 -13.93
CA HIS A 8 -28.70 -6.73 -12.62
C HIS A 8 -27.32 -7.34 -12.40
N VAL A 9 -27.08 -8.58 -12.84
CA VAL A 9 -25.75 -9.23 -12.81
C VAL A 9 -24.75 -8.50 -13.70
N LEU A 10 -25.16 -8.11 -14.92
CA LEU A 10 -24.30 -7.36 -15.85
C LEU A 10 -23.98 -5.94 -15.33
N LEU A 11 -24.95 -5.25 -14.72
CA LEU A 11 -24.74 -3.95 -14.10
C LEU A 11 -23.83 -4.04 -12.86
N ALA A 12 -23.98 -5.07 -12.03
CA ALA A 12 -23.11 -5.30 -10.87
C ALA A 12 -21.68 -5.65 -11.30
N ALA A 13 -21.52 -6.49 -12.33
CA ALA A 13 -20.20 -6.81 -12.90
C ALA A 13 -19.52 -5.59 -13.54
N ALA A 14 -20.28 -4.75 -14.25
CA ALA A 14 -19.78 -3.50 -14.82
C ALA A 14 -19.41 -2.45 -13.75
N ALA A 15 -20.10 -2.44 -12.60
CA ALA A 15 -19.75 -1.61 -11.45
C ALA A 15 -18.48 -2.10 -10.73
N ALA A 16 -18.32 -3.41 -10.57
CA ALA A 16 -17.12 -4.01 -9.97
C ALA A 16 -15.86 -3.80 -10.84
N ALA A 17 -16.00 -3.78 -12.17
CA ALA A 17 -14.90 -3.49 -13.11
C ALA A 17 -14.49 -2.00 -13.15
N ARG A 18 -15.24 -1.13 -12.47
CA ARG A 18 -15.00 0.32 -12.40
C ARG A 18 -14.49 0.81 -11.06
N ALA A 19 -14.25 -0.08 -10.10
CA ALA A 19 -13.47 0.31 -8.93
C ALA A 19 -12.05 0.67 -9.43
N PRO A 20 -11.60 1.93 -9.29
CA PRO A 20 -10.21 2.24 -9.57
C PRO A 20 -9.37 1.30 -8.71
N ALA A 21 -8.32 0.72 -9.29
CA ALA A 21 -7.24 0.16 -8.49
C ALA A 21 -6.66 1.34 -7.73
N ALA A 22 -7.17 1.58 -6.52
CA ALA A 22 -6.52 2.40 -5.52
C ALA A 22 -5.30 1.58 -5.13
N HIS A 23 -4.23 1.78 -5.88
CA HIS A 23 -2.91 1.38 -5.45
C HIS A 23 -2.63 2.11 -4.14
N ALA A 24 -1.86 1.49 -3.27
CA ALA A 24 -1.14 2.26 -2.28
C ALA A 24 -0.11 3.15 -2.93
N TRP A 25 0.94 3.53 -2.23
CA TRP A 25 2.07 4.12 -2.94
C TRP A 25 2.27 3.39 -4.28
N GLY A 26 2.56 4.13 -5.35
CA GLY A 26 2.86 3.50 -6.63
C GLY A 26 3.98 2.46 -6.48
N GLU A 27 4.23 1.69 -7.53
CA GLU A 27 5.30 0.69 -7.54
C GLU A 27 6.63 1.26 -7.03
N GLU A 28 6.99 2.47 -7.45
CA GLU A 28 8.18 3.19 -7.01
C GLU A 28 8.16 3.49 -5.50
N GLY A 29 7.02 3.92 -4.94
CA GLY A 29 6.93 4.26 -3.52
C GLY A 29 7.04 3.04 -2.61
N HIS A 30 6.43 1.91 -2.99
CA HIS A 30 6.64 0.64 -2.27
C HIS A 30 8.07 0.14 -2.40
N PHE A 31 8.62 0.18 -3.62
CA PHE A 31 10.00 -0.22 -3.85
C PHE A 31 10.95 0.61 -2.97
N MET A 32 10.83 1.94 -2.98
CA MET A 32 11.68 2.82 -2.17
C MET A 32 11.52 2.55 -0.67
N THR A 33 10.28 2.42 -0.18
CA THR A 33 10.00 2.14 1.23
C THR A 33 10.73 0.87 1.69
N CYS A 34 10.55 -0.22 0.95
CA CYS A 34 11.18 -1.49 1.27
C CYS A 34 12.70 -1.47 1.07
N LYS A 35 13.21 -0.79 0.03
CA LYS A 35 14.65 -0.67 -0.23
C LYS A 35 15.37 0.16 0.84
N ILE A 36 14.66 1.10 1.45
CA ILE A 36 15.14 1.83 2.62
C ILE A 36 15.14 0.89 3.83
N ALA A 37 14.02 0.21 4.11
CA ALA A 37 13.89 -0.72 5.24
C ALA A 37 14.96 -1.82 5.25
N GLU A 38 15.27 -2.43 4.09
CA GLU A 38 16.34 -3.43 3.94
C GLU A 38 17.69 -2.98 4.51
N GLY A 39 18.01 -1.69 4.34
CA GLY A 39 19.26 -1.11 4.84
C GLY A 39 19.33 -0.94 6.35
N PHE A 40 18.20 -1.08 7.05
CA PHE A 40 18.09 -0.96 8.51
C PHE A 40 17.80 -2.30 9.21
N LEU A 41 17.66 -3.39 8.47
CA LEU A 41 17.49 -4.71 9.06
C LEU A 41 18.78 -5.16 9.78
N THR A 42 18.63 -5.81 10.93
CA THR A 42 19.75 -6.54 11.55
C THR A 42 20.17 -7.72 10.66
N ASN A 43 21.33 -8.30 10.92
CA ASN A 43 21.79 -9.49 10.18
C ASN A 43 20.80 -10.65 10.29
N GLU A 44 20.23 -10.85 11.49
CA GLU A 44 19.23 -11.90 11.76
C GLU A 44 17.94 -11.63 10.99
N ALA A 45 17.44 -10.39 11.01
CA ALA A 45 16.24 -10.01 10.27
C ALA A 45 16.45 -10.10 8.75
N SER A 46 17.61 -9.67 8.24
CA SER A 46 17.98 -9.79 6.83
C SER A 46 18.01 -11.24 6.37
N ALA A 47 18.61 -12.14 7.17
CA ALA A 47 18.62 -13.57 6.87
C ALA A 47 17.22 -14.18 6.87
N ALA A 48 16.38 -13.82 7.85
CA ALA A 48 15.00 -14.28 7.93
C ALA A 48 14.15 -13.80 6.74
N VAL A 49 14.28 -12.52 6.36
CA VAL A 49 13.61 -11.93 5.18
C VAL A 49 14.03 -12.68 3.92
N LYS A 50 15.34 -12.81 3.66
CA LYS A 50 15.85 -13.53 2.48
C LYS A 50 15.39 -14.99 2.42
N GLY A 51 15.28 -15.66 3.56
CA GLY A 51 14.78 -17.04 3.64
C GLY A 51 13.28 -17.17 3.34
N LEU A 52 12.50 -16.10 3.43
CA LEU A 52 11.06 -16.08 3.13
C LEU A 52 10.74 -15.55 1.74
N LEU A 53 11.65 -14.81 1.10
CA LEU A 53 11.39 -14.21 -0.20
C LEU A 53 11.24 -15.27 -1.30
N PRO A 54 10.33 -15.05 -2.25
CA PRO A 54 10.23 -15.92 -3.42
C PRO A 54 11.45 -15.76 -4.33
N GLU A 55 11.78 -16.80 -5.08
CA GLU A 55 12.98 -16.85 -5.93
C GLU A 55 13.06 -15.68 -6.93
N TRP A 56 11.93 -15.29 -7.53
CA TRP A 56 11.87 -14.19 -8.50
C TRP A 56 12.24 -12.82 -7.91
N ALA A 57 12.18 -12.66 -6.59
CA ALA A 57 12.59 -11.45 -5.90
C ALA A 57 14.12 -11.35 -5.77
N ASN A 58 14.87 -12.41 -6.11
CA ASN A 58 16.33 -12.45 -6.11
C ASN A 58 16.97 -11.95 -4.80
N GLY A 59 16.33 -12.27 -3.67
CA GLY A 59 16.78 -11.87 -2.33
C GLY A 59 16.57 -10.40 -1.98
N GLU A 60 15.78 -9.66 -2.78
CA GLU A 60 15.43 -8.25 -2.56
C GLU A 60 13.93 -8.12 -2.21
N LEU A 61 13.64 -7.70 -0.98
CA LEU A 61 12.30 -7.42 -0.49
C LEU A 61 11.64 -6.32 -1.33
N ALA A 62 12.38 -5.29 -1.72
CA ALA A 62 11.86 -4.17 -2.51
C ALA A 62 11.24 -4.63 -3.84
N ALA A 63 11.81 -5.65 -4.48
CA ALA A 63 11.28 -6.23 -5.71
C ALA A 63 9.89 -6.90 -5.50
N ALA A 64 9.58 -7.32 -4.28
CA ALA A 64 8.33 -8.00 -3.94
C ALA A 64 7.29 -7.13 -3.23
N CYS A 65 7.62 -5.89 -2.87
CA CYS A 65 6.75 -5.06 -2.04
C CYS A 65 5.47 -4.58 -2.74
N SER A 66 5.41 -4.61 -4.07
CA SER A 66 4.17 -4.30 -4.82
C SER A 66 3.29 -5.54 -5.05
N TRP A 67 3.70 -6.73 -4.58
CA TRP A 67 2.96 -7.97 -4.79
C TRP A 67 1.52 -7.95 -4.24
N PRO A 68 1.23 -7.40 -3.04
CA PRO A 68 -0.14 -7.33 -2.52
C PRO A 68 -1.13 -6.62 -3.46
N ASP A 69 -0.70 -5.53 -4.09
CA ASP A 69 -1.49 -4.83 -5.11
C ASP A 69 -1.76 -5.70 -6.34
N ALA A 70 -0.77 -6.47 -6.77
CA ALA A 70 -0.88 -7.36 -7.93
C ALA A 70 -1.85 -8.53 -7.70
N VAL A 71 -1.99 -9.00 -6.46
CA VAL A 71 -2.87 -10.13 -6.11
C VAL A 71 -4.25 -9.72 -5.60
N ARG A 72 -4.53 -8.43 -5.45
CA ARG A 72 -5.81 -7.92 -4.90
C ARG A 72 -7.05 -8.43 -5.62
N ARG A 73 -6.96 -8.72 -6.93
CA ARG A 73 -8.09 -9.28 -7.70
C ARG A 73 -8.27 -10.79 -7.45
N GLN A 74 -7.17 -11.50 -7.23
CA GLN A 74 -7.11 -12.92 -6.93
C GLN A 74 -7.45 -13.20 -5.46
N MET A 75 -7.20 -12.22 -4.59
CA MET A 75 -7.48 -12.22 -3.16
C MET A 75 -8.39 -11.04 -2.78
N PRO A 76 -9.68 -11.01 -3.21
CA PRO A 76 -10.54 -9.84 -3.00
C PRO A 76 -10.71 -9.43 -1.53
N TRP A 77 -10.53 -10.38 -0.60
CA TRP A 77 -10.57 -10.12 0.84
C TRP A 77 -9.46 -9.16 1.29
N SER A 78 -8.32 -9.08 0.60
CA SER A 78 -7.23 -8.17 0.96
C SER A 78 -7.56 -6.72 0.64
N GLY A 79 -8.58 -6.46 -0.18
CA GLY A 79 -8.80 -5.15 -0.77
C GLY A 79 -9.10 -4.02 0.22
N SER A 80 -9.66 -4.31 1.41
CA SER A 80 -9.86 -3.31 2.48
C SER A 80 -8.63 -3.15 3.37
N LEU A 81 -7.68 -4.09 3.32
CA LEU A 81 -6.44 -4.05 4.11
C LEU A 81 -5.42 -3.05 3.58
N HIS A 82 -5.67 -2.40 2.45
CA HIS A 82 -4.78 -1.37 1.92
C HIS A 82 -5.03 0.01 2.54
N PHE A 83 -6.20 0.27 3.15
CA PHE A 83 -6.52 1.61 3.63
C PHE A 83 -7.27 1.59 4.97
N ALA A 84 -7.45 2.76 5.55
CA ALA A 84 -8.31 3.03 6.69
C ALA A 84 -9.21 4.24 6.37
N ASP A 85 -10.52 3.99 6.37
CA ASP A 85 -11.53 5.01 6.12
C ASP A 85 -11.88 5.76 7.41
N THR A 86 -11.84 7.09 7.35
CA THR A 86 -12.16 7.98 8.47
C THR A 86 -13.38 8.86 8.14
N PRO A 87 -14.10 9.40 9.15
CA PRO A 87 -15.23 10.31 8.90
C PRO A 87 -14.80 11.70 8.41
N GLY A 88 -13.49 11.98 8.33
CA GLY A 88 -12.96 13.27 7.88
C GLY A 88 -12.86 14.34 8.96
N ASP A 89 -12.83 13.94 10.23
CA ASP A 89 -12.54 14.78 11.40
C ASP A 89 -11.02 14.93 11.68
N CYS A 90 -10.18 14.51 10.71
CA CYS A 90 -8.72 14.49 10.78
C CYS A 90 -8.17 13.66 11.96
N LYS A 91 -8.93 12.65 12.42
CA LYS A 91 -8.52 11.74 13.48
C LYS A 91 -8.78 10.31 13.07
N PHE A 92 -7.85 9.43 13.42
CA PHE A 92 -8.05 7.99 13.36
C PHE A 92 -8.35 7.44 14.76
N SER A 93 -9.33 6.56 14.85
CA SER A 93 -9.63 5.77 16.04
C SER A 93 -9.82 4.31 15.65
N TYR A 94 -8.96 3.42 16.15
CA TYR A 94 -9.00 2.01 15.79
C TYR A 94 -10.40 1.38 15.97
N ALA A 95 -11.04 1.62 17.13
CA ALA A 95 -12.35 1.04 17.43
C ALA A 95 -13.47 1.55 16.51
N ARG A 96 -13.32 2.73 15.91
CA ARG A 96 -14.32 3.36 15.03
C ARG A 96 -14.03 3.09 13.55
N ASP A 97 -12.76 3.16 13.15
CA ASP A 97 -12.33 3.29 11.76
C ASP A 97 -11.66 2.01 11.23
N CYS A 98 -11.24 1.08 12.11
CA CYS A 98 -10.60 -0.16 11.69
C CYS A 98 -11.64 -1.24 11.32
N HIS A 99 -12.32 -1.02 10.20
CA HIS A 99 -13.26 -1.98 9.65
C HIS A 99 -13.24 -2.03 8.12
N GLY A 100 -13.70 -3.15 7.57
CA GLY A 100 -13.88 -3.33 6.13
C GLY A 100 -15.10 -2.59 5.61
N THR A 101 -15.27 -2.59 4.29
CA THR A 101 -16.40 -1.91 3.64
C THR A 101 -17.79 -2.45 4.03
N LYS A 102 -17.88 -3.65 4.63
CA LYS A 102 -19.14 -4.21 5.15
C LYS A 102 -19.19 -4.21 6.69
N GLY A 103 -18.27 -3.49 7.34
CA GLY A 103 -18.20 -3.37 8.80
C GLY A 103 -17.49 -4.52 9.50
N GLU A 104 -16.77 -5.38 8.77
CA GLU A 104 -15.93 -6.42 9.37
C GLU A 104 -14.82 -5.77 10.21
N LYS A 105 -14.74 -6.09 11.50
CA LYS A 105 -13.70 -5.55 12.38
C LYS A 105 -12.31 -5.96 11.90
N ASP A 106 -11.32 -5.13 12.19
CA ASP A 106 -9.90 -5.37 11.91
C ASP A 106 -9.55 -5.44 10.41
N MET A 107 -10.52 -5.22 9.51
CA MET A 107 -10.33 -5.24 8.06
C MET A 107 -9.95 -3.86 7.49
N SER A 108 -8.85 -3.29 8.01
CA SER A 108 -8.19 -2.07 7.48
C SER A 108 -6.67 -2.27 7.43
N VAL A 109 -5.93 -1.31 6.87
CA VAL A 109 -4.45 -1.34 6.86
C VAL A 109 -3.83 -1.48 8.25
N VAL A 110 -4.41 -0.82 9.26
CA VAL A 110 -3.90 -0.89 10.64
C VAL A 110 -4.13 -2.29 11.23
N GLY A 111 -5.30 -2.88 10.95
CA GLY A 111 -5.59 -4.26 11.35
C GLY A 111 -4.74 -5.28 10.61
N GLY A 112 -4.48 -5.07 9.32
CA GLY A 112 -3.56 -5.88 8.51
C GLY A 112 -2.14 -5.88 9.07
N ILE A 113 -1.61 -4.71 9.43
CA ILE A 113 -0.29 -4.58 10.09
C ILE A 113 -0.26 -5.38 11.39
N ASN A 114 -1.26 -5.22 12.27
CA ASN A 114 -1.33 -5.96 13.53
C ASN A 114 -1.34 -7.48 13.28
N ASN A 115 -2.18 -7.93 12.35
CA ASN A 115 -2.38 -9.34 12.04
C ASN A 115 -1.10 -10.00 11.50
N TYR A 116 -0.49 -9.40 10.47
CA TYR A 116 0.69 -9.98 9.84
C TYR A 116 1.96 -9.81 10.67
N THR A 117 2.03 -8.79 11.53
CA THR A 117 3.08 -8.71 12.56
C THR A 117 2.97 -9.87 13.54
N ALA A 118 1.78 -10.11 14.11
CA ALA A 118 1.56 -11.22 15.04
C ALA A 118 1.85 -12.57 14.38
N ALA A 119 1.44 -12.76 13.13
CA ALA A 119 1.68 -13.98 12.38
C ALA A 119 3.17 -14.27 12.12
N LEU A 120 3.99 -13.25 11.90
CA LEU A 120 5.43 -13.42 11.72
C LEU A 120 6.14 -13.69 13.06
N GLN A 121 5.61 -13.15 14.15
CA GLN A 121 6.14 -13.37 15.51
C GLN A 121 5.80 -14.75 16.08
N ASP A 122 4.67 -15.33 15.68
CA ASP A 122 4.21 -16.65 16.14
C ASP A 122 4.62 -17.77 15.16
N PRO A 123 5.56 -18.67 15.52
CA PRO A 123 5.93 -19.80 14.68
C PRO A 123 4.80 -20.81 14.46
N SER A 124 3.76 -20.80 15.31
CA SER A 124 2.59 -21.68 15.21
C SER A 124 1.45 -21.07 14.39
N SER A 125 1.61 -19.83 13.91
CA SER A 125 0.61 -19.17 13.08
C SER A 125 0.28 -20.03 11.85
N PRO A 126 -1.02 -20.20 11.51
CA PRO A 126 -1.43 -20.96 10.34
C PRO A 126 -1.20 -20.20 9.03
N TYR A 127 -0.81 -18.92 9.09
CA TYR A 127 -0.61 -18.11 7.89
C TYR A 127 0.69 -18.43 7.16
N ASN A 128 0.64 -18.29 5.84
CA ASN A 128 1.83 -18.36 5.02
C ASN A 128 2.79 -17.22 5.42
N ARG A 129 4.01 -17.58 5.86
CA ARG A 129 4.99 -16.60 6.34
C ARG A 129 5.52 -15.68 5.24
N THR A 130 5.65 -16.17 4.01
CA THR A 130 6.03 -15.35 2.86
C THR A 130 4.95 -14.33 2.57
N GLU A 131 3.69 -14.75 2.44
CA GLU A 131 2.58 -13.82 2.23
C GLU A 131 2.47 -12.80 3.38
N SER A 132 2.65 -13.25 4.62
CA SER A 132 2.63 -12.38 5.80
C SER A 132 3.70 -11.30 5.73
N LEU A 133 4.93 -11.66 5.31
CA LEU A 133 6.02 -10.71 5.10
C LEU A 133 5.69 -9.71 3.99
N LEU A 134 5.19 -10.18 2.84
CA LEU A 134 4.89 -9.32 1.70
C LEU A 134 3.74 -8.35 2.00
N PHE A 135 2.66 -8.83 2.62
CA PHE A 135 1.55 -7.99 3.07
C PHE A 135 2.00 -6.97 4.13
N LEU A 136 2.73 -7.39 5.16
CA LEU A 136 3.23 -6.47 6.18
C LEU A 136 4.11 -5.37 5.57
N SER A 137 5.04 -5.74 4.69
CA SER A 137 5.98 -4.80 4.08
C SER A 137 5.25 -3.78 3.19
N HIS A 138 4.24 -4.22 2.45
CA HIS A 138 3.39 -3.34 1.65
C HIS A 138 2.56 -2.40 2.52
N PHE A 139 1.81 -2.93 3.49
CA PHE A 139 0.92 -2.14 4.35
C PHE A 139 1.65 -1.11 5.22
N LEU A 140 2.90 -1.37 5.59
CA LEU A 140 3.74 -0.36 6.22
C LEU A 140 4.04 0.81 5.26
N GLY A 141 4.06 0.59 3.95
CA GLY A 141 4.01 1.66 2.95
C GLY A 141 2.65 2.36 2.95
N ASP A 142 1.57 1.61 2.74
CA ASP A 142 0.19 2.13 2.61
C ASP A 142 -0.19 3.05 3.76
N VAL A 143 0.06 2.63 5.01
CA VAL A 143 -0.31 3.40 6.20
C VAL A 143 0.40 4.76 6.28
N HIS A 144 1.54 4.91 5.60
CA HIS A 144 2.28 6.17 5.50
C HIS A 144 1.87 7.01 4.27
N GLN A 145 1.07 6.48 3.35
CA GLN A 145 0.49 7.25 2.25
C GLN A 145 -0.71 8.07 2.78
N PRO A 146 -0.66 9.42 2.79
CA PRO A 146 -1.69 10.22 3.46
C PRO A 146 -3.13 9.96 2.98
N MET A 147 -3.32 9.64 1.70
CA MET A 147 -4.63 9.38 1.14
C MET A 147 -5.16 7.97 1.41
N HIS A 148 -4.37 7.10 2.06
CA HIS A 148 -4.78 5.76 2.52
C HIS A 148 -5.34 5.75 3.93
N CYS A 149 -5.19 6.84 4.69
CA CYS A 149 -5.88 7.07 5.96
C CYS A 149 -6.71 8.36 5.88
N ALA A 150 -7.73 8.35 5.02
CA ALA A 150 -8.42 9.55 4.59
C ALA A 150 -9.95 9.41 4.65
N ARG A 151 -10.69 10.34 4.03
CA ARG A 151 -12.14 10.44 4.21
C ARG A 151 -12.86 9.36 3.40
N ILE A 152 -13.80 8.69 4.03
CA ILE A 152 -14.67 7.72 3.33
C ILE A 152 -15.51 8.40 2.25
N ALA A 153 -15.94 9.65 2.48
CA ALA A 153 -16.85 10.39 1.58
C ALA A 153 -16.26 10.65 0.18
N ASP A 154 -14.92 10.72 0.08
CA ASP A 154 -14.21 10.93 -1.19
C ASP A 154 -13.37 9.71 -1.62
N LEU A 155 -13.57 8.57 -0.96
CA LEU A 155 -12.81 7.33 -1.16
C LEU A 155 -11.30 7.57 -1.09
N GLY A 156 -10.87 8.29 -0.05
CA GLY A 156 -9.48 8.74 0.10
C GLY A 156 -9.04 9.63 -1.06
N GLY A 157 -9.88 10.54 -1.53
CA GLY A 157 -9.61 11.43 -2.65
C GLY A 157 -9.66 10.80 -4.05
N ASN A 158 -10.05 9.53 -4.20
CA ASN A 158 -10.23 8.90 -5.51
C ASN A 158 -11.33 9.57 -6.34
N THR A 159 -12.36 10.15 -5.68
CA THR A 159 -13.45 10.86 -6.36
C THR A 159 -13.16 12.34 -6.61
N ILE A 160 -12.05 12.87 -6.07
CA ILE A 160 -11.63 14.26 -6.26
C ILE A 160 -10.80 14.35 -7.55
N VAL A 161 -11.48 14.72 -8.64
CA VAL A 161 -10.85 14.87 -9.96
C VAL A 161 -10.05 16.17 -10.02
N VAL A 162 -8.79 16.07 -10.44
CA VAL A 162 -7.87 17.20 -10.59
C VAL A 162 -7.10 17.12 -11.91
N HIS A 163 -6.33 18.15 -12.23
CA HIS A 163 -5.30 18.09 -13.25
C HIS A 163 -3.93 18.12 -12.58
N TRP A 164 -3.07 17.15 -12.90
CA TRP A 164 -1.67 17.18 -12.53
C TRP A 164 -0.93 18.04 -13.57
N TYR A 165 -0.47 19.21 -13.13
CA TYR A 165 -0.06 20.30 -14.03
C TYR A 165 -1.15 20.62 -15.07
N ASN A 166 -0.75 21.07 -16.26
CA ASN A 166 -1.67 21.49 -17.32
C ASN A 166 -1.96 20.37 -18.33
N THR A 167 -1.50 19.14 -18.08
CA THR A 167 -1.43 18.10 -19.12
C THR A 167 -2.28 16.87 -18.83
N THR A 168 -2.44 16.47 -17.57
CA THR A 168 -2.97 15.14 -17.24
C THR A 168 -4.12 15.22 -16.26
N LYS A 169 -5.33 14.84 -16.70
CA LYS A 169 -6.49 14.64 -15.82
C LYS A 169 -6.26 13.39 -14.96
N THR A 170 -6.40 13.50 -13.65
CA THR A 170 -6.19 12.43 -12.67
C THR A 170 -7.13 12.61 -11.46
N ASN A 171 -6.92 11.87 -10.38
CA ASN A 171 -7.59 12.11 -9.08
C ASN A 171 -6.55 12.42 -7.99
N LEU A 172 -7.00 12.99 -6.87
CA LEU A 172 -6.11 13.41 -5.78
C LEU A 172 -5.36 12.23 -5.16
N HIS A 173 -5.99 11.06 -5.01
CA HIS A 173 -5.35 9.85 -4.48
C HIS A 173 -4.11 9.47 -5.29
N LYS A 174 -4.26 9.35 -6.61
CA LYS A 174 -3.18 9.03 -7.56
C LYS A 174 -2.09 10.10 -7.60
N VAL A 175 -2.43 11.36 -7.33
CA VAL A 175 -1.41 12.42 -7.21
C VAL A 175 -0.41 12.08 -6.11
N TRP A 176 -0.90 11.62 -4.96
CA TRP A 176 -0.06 11.23 -3.84
C TRP A 176 0.64 9.90 -4.07
N ASP A 177 -0.07 8.87 -4.55
CA ASP A 177 0.54 7.54 -4.78
C ASP A 177 1.69 7.58 -5.79
N VAL A 178 1.48 8.33 -6.88
CA VAL A 178 2.30 8.19 -8.09
C VAL A 178 2.85 9.53 -8.55
N ASN A 179 1.99 10.51 -8.83
CA ASN A 179 2.40 11.64 -9.68
C ASN A 179 3.46 12.53 -9.02
N VAL A 180 3.37 12.77 -7.71
CA VAL A 180 4.39 13.52 -6.97
C VAL A 180 5.74 12.82 -7.03
N ILE A 181 5.76 11.49 -6.85
CA ILE A 181 6.99 10.67 -6.88
C ILE A 181 7.60 10.67 -8.28
N GLU A 182 6.84 10.27 -9.31
CA GLU A 182 7.33 10.19 -10.69
C GLU A 182 7.84 11.55 -11.19
N THR A 183 7.13 12.63 -10.85
CA THR A 183 7.57 13.99 -11.23
C THR A 183 8.87 14.37 -10.54
N ALA A 184 9.03 14.05 -9.25
CA ALA A 184 10.26 14.33 -8.52
C ALA A 184 11.42 13.48 -9.06
N LEU A 185 11.18 12.19 -9.30
CA LEU A 185 12.10 11.22 -9.88
C LEU A 185 12.63 11.73 -11.23
N ASN A 186 11.74 12.14 -12.12
CA ASN A 186 12.11 12.69 -13.42
C ASN A 186 12.88 14.02 -13.30
N ARG A 187 12.32 14.98 -12.55
CA ARG A 187 12.83 16.36 -12.53
C ARG A 187 14.16 16.51 -11.79
N PHE A 188 14.35 15.77 -10.70
CA PHE A 188 15.47 15.97 -9.78
C PHE A 188 16.48 14.81 -9.81
N TYR A 189 16.08 13.63 -10.28
CA TYR A 189 16.89 12.42 -10.18
C TYR A 189 17.12 11.70 -11.50
N LYS A 190 16.74 12.31 -12.64
CA LYS A 190 16.98 11.77 -14.01
C LYS A 190 16.45 10.34 -14.18
N ASP A 191 15.28 10.07 -13.60
CA ASP A 191 14.66 8.75 -13.62
C ASP A 191 15.47 7.64 -12.92
N ASP A 192 16.46 8.01 -12.08
CA ASP A 192 17.23 7.07 -11.27
C ASP A 192 16.69 6.96 -9.84
N LEU A 193 15.94 5.87 -9.62
CA LEU A 193 15.34 5.56 -8.33
C LEU A 193 16.40 5.34 -7.23
N SER A 194 17.57 4.81 -7.58
CA SER A 194 18.66 4.59 -6.62
C SER A 194 19.21 5.91 -6.08
N THR A 195 19.34 6.91 -6.96
CA THR A 195 19.76 8.26 -6.54
C THR A 195 18.72 8.90 -5.62
N MET A 196 17.43 8.78 -5.92
CA MET A 196 16.36 9.29 -5.04
C MET A 196 16.36 8.60 -3.67
N ILE A 197 16.50 7.27 -3.63
CA ILE A 197 16.60 6.49 -2.38
C ILE A 197 17.80 6.95 -1.55
N ASN A 198 18.96 7.14 -2.18
CA ASN A 198 20.17 7.59 -1.49
C ASN A 198 20.00 9.00 -0.92
N ALA A 199 19.34 9.91 -1.64
CA ALA A 199 19.03 11.24 -1.16
C ALA A 199 18.13 11.21 0.10
N ILE A 200 17.12 10.33 0.12
CA ILE A 200 16.26 10.13 1.30
C ILE A 200 17.09 9.58 2.48
N LYS A 201 17.92 8.56 2.25
CA LYS A 201 18.77 7.95 3.29
C LYS A 201 19.73 8.96 3.93
N LEU A 202 20.33 9.86 3.14
CA LEU A 202 21.22 10.91 3.66
C LEU A 202 20.50 11.85 4.64
N ASN A 203 19.24 12.20 4.39
CA ASN A 203 18.47 13.04 5.31
C ASN A 203 18.12 12.31 6.62
N LEU A 204 17.96 10.98 6.58
CA LEU A 204 17.70 10.16 7.77
C LEU A 204 18.95 10.07 8.66
N THR A 205 20.13 9.83 8.07
CA THR A 205 21.38 9.70 8.84
C THR A 205 21.83 11.01 9.46
N VAL A 206 21.63 12.14 8.77
CA VAL A 206 21.90 13.48 9.33
C VAL A 206 21.01 13.74 10.55
N SER A 207 19.74 13.33 10.51
CA SER A 207 18.80 13.54 11.63
C SER A 207 19.09 12.64 12.84
N LEU A 208 19.57 11.41 12.62
CA LEU A 208 19.94 10.47 13.69
C LEU A 208 21.30 10.78 14.34
N SER A 209 22.11 11.66 13.75
CA SER A 209 23.41 12.06 14.31
C SER A 209 23.32 13.28 15.25
N ILE A 210 22.12 13.85 15.42
CA ILE A 210 21.86 15.08 16.20
C ILE A 210 21.17 14.75 17.55
N THR A 211 20.94 13.47 17.85
CA THR A 211 20.48 12.98 19.17
C THR A 211 21.58 12.20 19.85
#